data_AF-A0A533Y7J3-F1
#
_entry.id   AF-A0A533Y7J3-F1
#
_cell.length_a   1.000
_cell.length_b   1.000
_cell.length_c   1.000
_cell.angle_alpha   90.00
_cell.angle_beta   90.00
_cell.angle_gamma   90.00
#
_symmetry.space_group_name_H-M   'P 1'
#
loop_
_entity.id
_entity.type
_entity.pdbx_description
1 polymer ?
#
loop_
_entity_poly.entity_id
_entity_poly.type
_entity_poly.pdbx_seq_one_letter_code
_entity_poly.pdbx_strand_id
1 'polypeptide(L)'
;MPAPAIPAVWSAVVSLLLDAIEERRRSTALVGLFGSAKGLVLSALAGRLADRKTSVLVVTPTDEAAERLHADVAFFHRLQGFAPDDVLLFPDWGMLPYASGPGACSPRRVSR
;
A
#
# COMPACT_ATOMS: atom_id res chain seq x y z
N MET A 1 27.03 2.84 3.39
CA MET A 1 26.41 3.87 4.25
C MET A 1 25.32 3.19 5.08
N PRO A 2 25.04 3.62 6.32
CA PRO A 2 23.77 3.27 6.96
C PRO A 2 22.62 3.87 6.16
N ALA A 3 21.48 3.18 6.08
CA ALA A 3 20.26 3.77 5.52
C ALA A 3 19.79 4.94 6.41
N PRO A 4 19.28 6.05 5.84
CA PRO A 4 18.73 7.16 6.62
C PRO A 4 17.52 6.68 7.44
N ALA A 5 17.73 6.58 8.75
CA ALA A 5 16.69 6.15 9.68
C ALA A 5 15.52 7.15 9.72
N ILE A 6 14.31 6.60 9.81
CA ILE A 6 13.08 7.36 10.05
C ILE A 6 13.26 8.21 11.32
N PRO A 7 13.00 9.54 11.31
CA PRO A 7 13.17 10.38 12.50
C PRO A 7 12.33 9.85 13.68
N ALA A 8 12.87 9.92 14.90
CA ALA A 8 12.30 9.23 16.07
C ALA A 8 10.80 9.50 16.31
N VAL A 9 10.34 10.74 16.07
CA VAL A 9 8.92 11.12 16.14
C VAL A 9 8.02 10.32 15.19
N TRP A 10 8.48 10.06 13.96
CA TRP A 10 7.75 9.23 12.99
C TRP A 10 7.79 7.75 13.37
N SER A 11 8.90 7.25 13.93
CA SER A 11 8.94 5.87 14.44
C SER A 11 7.98 5.67 15.62
N ALA A 12 7.76 6.68 16.47
CA ALA A 12 6.79 6.61 17.56
C ALA A 12 5.34 6.55 17.04
N VAL A 13 5.00 7.34 16.02
CA VAL A 13 3.68 7.28 15.34
C VAL A 13 3.44 5.89 14.72
N VAL A 14 4.47 5.31 14.11
CA VAL A 14 4.39 3.98 13.49
C VAL A 14 4.24 2.87 14.54
N SER A 15 4.95 2.95 15.68
CA SER A 15 4.74 2.00 16.80
C SER A 15 3.30 2.02 17.31
N LEU A 16 2.75 3.21 17.59
CA LEU A 16 1.36 3.35 18.06
C LEU A 16 0.33 2.77 17.05
N LEU A 17 0.62 2.88 15.75
CA LEU A 17 -0.22 2.30 14.70
C LEU A 17 -0.07 0.77 14.63
N LEU A 18 1.14 0.23 14.79
CA LEU A 18 1.39 -1.21 14.87
C LEU A 18 0.67 -1.83 16.07
N ASP A 19 0.81 -1.24 17.26
CA ASP A 19 0.22 -1.77 18.49
C ASP A 19 -1.32 -1.79 18.39
N ALA A 20 -1.92 -0.75 17.79
CA ALA A 20 -3.37 -0.71 17.54
C ALA A 20 -3.86 -1.77 16.53
N ILE A 21 -3.02 -2.16 15.56
CA ILE A 21 -3.30 -3.23 14.59
C ILE A 21 -3.16 -4.61 15.24
N GLU A 22 -2.07 -4.85 15.98
CA GLU A 22 -1.76 -6.12 16.64
C GLU A 22 -2.77 -6.45 17.75
N GLU A 23 -3.20 -5.46 18.54
CA GLU A 23 -4.29 -5.59 19.51
C GLU A 23 -5.68 -5.80 18.86
N ARG A 24 -5.78 -5.72 17.52
CA ARG A 24 -7.04 -5.78 16.74
C ARG A 24 -8.11 -4.84 17.28
N ARG A 25 -7.71 -3.64 17.71
CA ARG A 25 -8.66 -2.62 18.17
C ARG A 25 -9.59 -2.19 17.03
N ARG A 26 -10.69 -1.53 17.38
CA ARG A 26 -11.63 -0.93 16.42
C ARG A 26 -10.88 0.01 15.45
N SER A 27 -11.46 0.19 14.26
CA SER A 27 -10.99 1.08 13.18
C SER A 27 -10.19 2.29 13.69
N THR A 28 -8.87 2.21 13.56
CA THR A 28 -7.95 3.26 14.02
C THR A 28 -7.76 4.31 12.92
N ALA A 29 -7.95 5.58 13.26
CA ALA A 29 -7.89 6.69 12.33
C ALA A 29 -6.65 7.55 12.60
N LEU A 30 -5.77 7.67 11.60
CA LEU A 30 -4.61 8.57 11.63
C LEU A 30 -4.89 9.78 10.73
N VAL A 31 -5.00 10.96 11.35
CA VAL A 31 -5.39 12.22 10.69
C VAL A 31 -4.20 13.18 10.54
N GLY A 32 -4.33 14.17 9.66
CA GLY A 32 -3.30 15.20 9.43
C GLY A 32 -2.17 14.83 8.45
N LEU A 33 -2.24 13.67 7.77
CA LEU A 33 -1.22 13.23 6.81
C LEU A 33 -1.38 13.87 5.41
N PHE A 34 -0.86 15.10 5.27
CA PHE A 34 -0.84 15.83 4.01
C PHE A 34 0.33 15.41 3.10
N GLY A 35 0.09 15.45 1.78
CA GLY A 35 1.08 15.07 0.76
C GLY A 35 1.71 13.69 1.00
N SER A 36 3.00 13.60 0.70
CA SER A 36 3.84 12.39 0.79
C SER A 36 4.09 11.88 2.21
N ALA A 37 3.63 12.57 3.26
CA ALA A 37 3.69 12.07 4.64
C ALA A 37 2.96 10.72 4.80
N LYS A 38 1.93 10.46 3.97
CA LYS A 38 1.27 9.15 3.87
C LYS A 38 2.24 8.06 3.42
N GLY A 39 3.03 8.32 2.37
CA GLY A 39 4.02 7.37 1.87
C GLY A 39 5.14 7.09 2.88
N LEU A 40 5.59 8.11 3.62
CA LEU A 40 6.59 7.95 4.68
C LEU A 40 6.09 7.02 5.80
N VAL A 41 4.86 7.25 6.29
CA VAL A 41 4.24 6.42 7.33
C VAL A 41 3.98 5.01 6.83
N LEU A 42 3.44 4.84 5.62
CA LEU A 42 3.14 3.52 5.06
C LEU A 42 4.41 2.71 4.75
N SER A 43 5.48 3.34 4.24
CA SER A 43 6.78 2.69 4.06
C SER A 43 7.36 2.20 5.39
N ALA A 44 7.32 3.07 6.41
CA ALA A 44 7.81 2.72 7.75
C ALA A 44 6.96 1.61 8.40
N LEU A 45 5.65 1.59 8.15
CA LEU A 45 4.73 0.54 8.59
C LEU A 45 5.00 -0.78 7.85
N ALA A 46 5.21 -0.73 6.53
CA ALA A 46 5.43 -1.90 5.68
C ALA A 46 6.64 -2.71 6.13
N GLY A 47 7.82 -2.08 6.31
CA GLY A 47 9.01 -2.76 6.81
C GLY A 47 8.80 -3.44 8.18
N ARG A 48 8.10 -2.75 9.10
CA ARG A 48 7.78 -3.28 10.43
C ARG A 48 6.72 -4.38 10.45
N LEU A 49 5.92 -4.50 9.39
CA LEU A 49 4.95 -5.59 9.21
C LEU A 49 5.57 -6.74 8.41
N ALA A 50 6.55 -6.49 7.53
CA ALA A 50 7.38 -7.51 6.90
C ALA A 50 8.19 -8.30 7.94
N ASP A 51 8.81 -7.62 8.92
CA ASP A 51 9.44 -8.21 10.11
C ASP A 51 8.50 -9.23 10.81
N ARG A 52 7.19 -8.95 10.81
CA ARG A 52 6.13 -9.73 11.48
C ARG A 52 5.40 -10.70 10.54
N LYS A 53 5.76 -10.74 9.25
CA LYS A 53 5.11 -11.50 8.16
C LYS A 53 3.62 -11.15 7.92
N THR A 54 3.25 -9.90 8.17
CA THR A 54 1.89 -9.38 7.99
C THR A 54 1.79 -8.58 6.68
N SER A 55 0.95 -9.02 5.75
CA SER A 55 0.63 -8.27 4.53
C SER A 55 -0.49 -7.24 4.78
N VAL A 56 -0.47 -6.12 4.04
CA VAL A 56 -1.49 -5.06 4.12
C VAL A 56 -2.02 -4.74 2.72
N LEU A 57 -3.34 -4.60 2.60
CA LEU A 57 -3.98 -3.97 1.45
C LEU A 57 -4.27 -2.50 1.77
N VAL A 58 -3.74 -1.58 0.95
CA VAL A 58 -4.05 -0.15 1.03
C VAL A 58 -5.06 0.17 -0.06
N VAL A 59 -6.18 0.81 0.32
CA VAL A 59 -7.24 1.22 -0.62
C VAL A 59 -7.28 2.74 -0.72
N THR A 60 -7.32 3.27 -1.94
CA THR A 60 -7.43 4.69 -2.27
C THR A 60 -8.75 4.95 -3.01
N PRO A 61 -9.26 6.21 -3.05
CA PRO A 61 -10.55 6.50 -3.66
C PRO A 61 -10.52 6.64 -5.20
N THR A 62 -9.33 6.80 -5.80
CA THR A 62 -9.12 6.83 -7.26
C THR A 62 -7.77 6.19 -7.60
N ASP A 63 -7.56 5.87 -8.87
CA ASP A 63 -6.35 5.22 -9.37
C ASP A 63 -5.15 6.18 -9.42
N GLU A 64 -5.35 7.46 -9.73
CA GLU A 64 -4.26 8.47 -9.66
C GLU A 64 -3.83 8.71 -8.21
N ALA A 65 -4.75 8.53 -7.25
CA ALA A 65 -4.40 8.51 -5.83
C ALA A 65 -3.66 7.22 -5.43
N ALA A 66 -3.93 6.09 -6.09
CA ALA A 66 -3.20 4.83 -5.91
C ALA A 66 -1.77 4.95 -6.45
N GLU A 67 -1.60 5.36 -7.71
CA GLU A 67 -0.30 5.57 -8.37
C GLU A 67 0.58 6.56 -7.60
N ARG A 68 0.02 7.71 -7.21
CA ARG A 68 0.77 8.72 -6.46
C ARG A 68 1.20 8.21 -5.08
N LEU A 69 0.33 7.47 -4.40
CA LEU A 69 0.66 6.88 -3.10
C LEU A 69 1.71 5.76 -3.24
N HIS A 70 1.61 4.94 -4.29
CA HIS A 70 2.61 3.92 -4.63
C HIS A 70 3.98 4.54 -4.89
N ALA A 71 4.05 5.61 -5.70
CA ALA A 71 5.27 6.34 -5.97
C ALA A 71 5.88 6.97 -4.70
N ASP A 72 5.06 7.61 -3.84
CA ASP A 72 5.50 8.13 -2.55
C ASP A 72 6.06 7.00 -1.65
N VAL A 73 5.34 5.87 -1.50
CA VAL A 73 5.79 4.73 -0.69
C VAL A 73 7.07 4.12 -1.25
N ALA A 74 7.14 3.81 -2.54
CA ALA A 74 8.29 3.17 -3.18
C ALA A 74 9.56 4.04 -3.10
N PHE A 75 9.41 5.37 -3.13
CA PHE A 75 10.51 6.30 -2.85
C PHE A 75 11.02 6.14 -1.41
N PHE A 76 10.14 6.18 -0.40
CA PHE A 76 10.56 6.03 0.99
C PHE A 76 11.05 4.61 1.34
N HIS A 77 10.54 3.57 0.67
CA HIS A 77 10.95 2.18 0.90
C HIS A 77 12.42 1.98 0.47
N ARG A 78 12.75 2.45 -0.75
CA ARG A 78 14.13 2.51 -1.24
C ARG A 78 15.03 3.38 -0.37
N LEU A 79 14.54 4.54 0.09
CA LEU A 79 15.28 5.45 0.96
C LEU A 79 15.61 4.79 2.32
N GLN A 80 14.69 3.99 2.86
CA GLN A 80 14.86 3.24 4.10
C GLN A 80 15.72 1.96 3.93
N GLY A 81 16.06 1.58 2.69
CA GLY A 81 16.91 0.44 2.36
C GLY A 81 16.16 -0.88 2.16
N PHE A 82 14.83 -0.86 2.09
CA PHE A 82 13.99 -2.04 1.80
C PHE A 82 13.88 -2.29 0.28
N ALA A 83 13.46 -3.49 -0.11
CA ALA A 83 13.30 -3.84 -1.53
C ALA A 83 12.09 -3.12 -2.14
N PRO A 84 12.16 -2.64 -3.40
CA PRO A 84 11.04 -1.95 -4.02
C PRO A 84 9.88 -2.89 -4.37
N ASP A 85 10.18 -4.18 -4.57
CA ASP A 85 9.23 -5.17 -5.09
C ASP A 85 8.25 -5.69 -4.02
N ASP A 86 8.48 -5.35 -2.75
CA ASP A 86 7.55 -5.59 -1.63
C ASP A 86 6.27 -4.73 -1.73
N VAL A 87 6.29 -3.66 -2.55
CA VAL A 87 5.22 -2.68 -2.67
C VAL A 87 4.61 -2.74 -4.07
N LEU A 88 3.52 -3.48 -4.20
CA LEU A 88 2.82 -3.71 -5.47
C LEU A 88 1.57 -2.83 -5.60
N LEU A 89 1.35 -2.29 -6.80
CA LEU A 89 0.06 -1.72 -7.20
C LEU A 89 -0.83 -2.88 -7.70
N PHE A 90 -2.10 -2.91 -7.30
CA PHE A 90 -3.08 -3.79 -7.94
C PHE A 90 -3.46 -3.19 -9.31
N PRO A 91 -3.47 -3.96 -10.41
CA PRO A 91 -3.70 -3.41 -11.74
C PRO A 91 -5.17 -3.01 -11.92
N ASP A 92 -5.41 -1.81 -12.46
CA ASP A 92 -6.65 -1.53 -13.18
C ASP A 92 -6.76 -2.45 -14.41
N TRP A 93 -7.99 -2.85 -14.74
CA TRP A 93 -8.29 -3.68 -15.90
C TRP A 93 -8.65 -2.84 -17.13
N GLY A 94 -8.78 -1.51 -17.00
CA GLY A 94 -9.07 -0.58 -18.09
C GLY A 94 -10.49 -0.69 -18.65
N MET A 95 -11.34 -1.49 -18.03
CA MET A 95 -12.72 -1.75 -18.44
C MET A 95 -13.60 -2.10 -17.25
N LEU A 96 -14.80 -1.51 -17.20
CA LEU A 96 -15.78 -1.79 -16.15
C LEU A 96 -16.17 -3.28 -16.14
N PRO A 97 -16.49 -3.86 -14.96
CA PRO A 97 -17.02 -5.21 -14.88
C PRO A 97 -18.20 -5.42 -15.83
N TYR A 98 -18.14 -6.51 -16.60
CA TYR A 98 -19.15 -6.88 -17.62
C TYR A 98 -19.31 -5.91 -18.80
N ALA A 99 -18.42 -4.92 -18.98
CA ALA A 99 -18.36 -4.18 -20.23
C ALA A 99 -17.99 -5.12 -21.39
N SER A 100 -18.65 -4.96 -22.55
CA SER A 100 -18.44 -5.76 -23.76
C SER A 100 -17.14 -5.40 -24.52
N GLY A 101 -16.04 -5.23 -23.79
CA GLY A 101 -14.69 -5.02 -24.31
C GLY A 101 -13.95 -6.35 -24.58
N PRO A 102 -12.75 -6.31 -25.19
CA PRO A 102 -12.03 -7.50 -25.63
C PRO A 102 -11.53 -8.42 -24.50
N GLY A 103 -11.58 -7.99 -23.24
CA GLY A 103 -11.35 -8.85 -22.06
C GLY A 103 -12.52 -9.80 -21.73
N ALA A 104 -13.68 -9.65 -22.37
CA ALA A 104 -14.82 -10.53 -22.17
C ALA A 104 -14.53 -11.96 -22.70
N CYS A 105 -14.18 -12.87 -21.78
CA CYS A 105 -13.86 -14.26 -22.10
C CYS A 105 -15.03 -14.93 -22.83
N SER A 106 -14.89 -15.11 -24.15
CA SER A 106 -15.99 -15.59 -25.00
C SER A 106 -16.38 -17.02 -24.60
N PRO A 107 -17.64 -17.28 -24.17
CA PRO A 107 -18.08 -18.61 -23.84
C PRO A 107 -18.12 -19.43 -25.13
N ARG A 108 -17.14 -20.35 -25.29
CA ARG A 108 -17.13 -21.31 -26.40
C ARG A 108 -18.46 -22.05 -26.43
N ARG A 109 -19.32 -21.72 -27.39
CA ARG A 109 -20.60 -22.38 -27.60
C ARG A 109 -20.36 -23.80 -28.09
N VAL A 110 -20.22 -24.74 -27.15
CA VAL A 110 -20.15 -26.17 -27.43
C VAL A 110 -21.54 -26.64 -27.83
N SER A 111 -21.84 -26.53 -29.13
CA SER A 111 -22.98 -27.22 -29.72
C SER A 111 -22.78 -28.73 -29.57
N ARG A 112 -23.83 -29.40 -29.07
CA ARG A 112 -24.06 -30.83 -29.28
C ARG A 112 -25.15 -31.00 -30.32
#